data_AF-A0A258BBC8-F1
#
_entry.id   AF-A0A258BBC8-F1
#
_cell.length_a   1.000
_cell.length_b   1.000
_cell.length_c   1.000
_cell.angle_alpha   90.00
_cell.angle_beta   90.00
_cell.angle_gamma   90.00
#
_symmetry.space_group_name_H-M   'P 1'
#
loop_
_entity.id
_entity.type
_entity.pdbx_description
1 polymer ?
#
loop_
_entity_poly.entity_id
_entity_poly.type
_entity_poly.pdbx_seq_one_letter_code
_entity_poly.pdbx_strand_id
1 'polypeptide(L)'
;GEGIMRRDQSIPREAFQINDRIRAYIYDVRRETKGPQIMLSRAHGGFMAKLFAQEVPEVYDGVIEIKSVSRDPGSRAKMAVFSNDSSIDPVGACVGMRGSRVQAVVAELQNEKVDIIQWSPDDATFIVNALAPAEVSKVVLDEDEDRVEVVVPDEQLSLAIGRRGQNVRLASQLTGWQVDIITESQDSERRQKEFAERTALFQEALDVDEVIAQLLVTEGFTTVEDLAYIDENEIAVIEGFDEETASELQARARDYLEKEVAELDAKRKALGVDDDLLTVEGVTLAMAVALGEAGVKTVEDLADLATDEIRGGYEPRGADRVKVPGALESFSLSVPDAEALILNARIAAGWIEAPEVEPEIEAYDDEGSATADDVAEPEQ
;
A
#
# COMPACT_ATOMS: atom_id res chain seq x y z
N GLY A 1 34.81 6.19 -27.75
CA GLY A 1 33.37 5.96 -28.02
C GLY A 1 32.67 7.28 -27.91
N GLU A 2 31.64 7.51 -28.70
CA GLU A 2 30.80 8.69 -28.63
C GLU A 2 29.52 8.34 -27.83
N GLY A 3 29.00 9.28 -27.06
CA GLY A 3 27.78 9.12 -26.28
C GLY A 3 26.81 10.27 -26.53
N ILE A 4 25.53 10.01 -26.34
CA ILE A 4 24.45 10.99 -26.54
C ILE A 4 23.67 11.19 -25.24
N MET A 5 23.49 12.45 -24.84
CA MET A 5 22.59 12.84 -23.77
C MET A 5 21.39 13.57 -24.38
N ARG A 6 20.21 13.01 -24.20
CA ARG A 6 18.97 13.66 -24.64
C ARG A 6 18.60 14.79 -23.70
N ARG A 7 17.77 15.72 -24.17
CA ARG A 7 17.38 16.92 -23.39
C ARG A 7 16.62 16.57 -22.10
N ASP A 8 15.76 15.55 -22.15
CA ASP A 8 15.06 14.98 -21.00
C ASP A 8 15.99 14.27 -19.99
N GLN A 9 17.19 13.90 -20.43
CA GLN A 9 18.22 13.26 -19.60
C GLN A 9 19.25 14.27 -19.06
N SER A 10 19.14 15.55 -19.41
CA SER A 10 19.95 16.64 -18.88
C SER A 10 19.27 17.31 -17.68
N ILE A 11 20.04 17.89 -16.76
CA ILE A 11 19.44 18.66 -15.66
C ILE A 11 18.84 19.95 -16.25
N PRO A 12 17.58 20.31 -15.90
CA PRO A 12 16.95 21.52 -16.40
C PRO A 12 17.80 22.76 -16.19
N ARG A 13 17.89 23.60 -17.22
CA ARG A 13 18.66 24.87 -17.25
C ARG A 13 20.19 24.73 -17.29
N GLU A 14 20.72 23.51 -17.39
CA GLU A 14 22.13 23.34 -17.79
C GLU A 14 22.34 23.80 -19.23
N ALA A 15 23.42 24.52 -19.44
CA ALA A 15 23.90 24.91 -20.76
C ALA A 15 25.35 24.47 -20.89
N PHE A 16 25.62 23.65 -21.91
CA PHE A 16 26.95 23.15 -22.20
C PHE A 16 27.51 23.83 -23.45
N GLN A 17 28.79 24.16 -23.43
CA GLN A 17 29.55 24.64 -24.57
C GLN A 17 30.44 23.55 -25.15
N ILE A 18 30.83 23.72 -26.41
CA ILE A 18 31.79 22.82 -27.05
C ILE A 18 33.12 22.90 -26.29
N ASN A 19 33.68 21.74 -25.97
CA ASN A 19 34.89 21.53 -25.17
C ASN A 19 34.70 21.63 -23.64
N ASP A 20 33.47 21.78 -23.14
CA ASP A 20 33.22 21.65 -21.71
C ASP A 20 33.50 20.22 -21.23
N ARG A 21 34.12 20.10 -20.06
CA ARG A 21 34.28 18.81 -19.38
C ARG A 21 33.05 18.59 -18.51
N ILE A 22 32.30 17.55 -18.84
CA ILE A 22 31.10 17.16 -18.09
C ILE A 22 31.24 15.72 -17.61
N ARG A 23 30.65 15.44 -16.44
CA ARG A 23 30.44 14.07 -15.96
C ARG A 23 29.02 13.64 -16.31
N ALA A 24 28.81 12.37 -16.61
CA ALA A 24 27.48 11.83 -16.87
C ALA A 24 27.41 10.35 -16.49
N TYR A 25 26.20 9.86 -16.24
CA TYR A 25 25.92 8.46 -15.98
C TYR A 25 25.55 7.75 -17.29
N ILE A 26 26.21 6.63 -17.58
CA ILE A 26 25.79 5.74 -18.66
C ILE A 26 24.61 4.93 -18.14
N TYR A 27 23.40 5.22 -18.63
CA TYR A 27 22.19 4.56 -18.15
C TYR A 27 21.71 3.44 -19.07
N ASP A 28 22.11 3.46 -20.35
CA ASP A 28 21.72 2.46 -21.34
C ASP A 28 22.78 2.39 -22.47
N VAL A 29 22.93 1.20 -23.05
CA VAL A 29 23.81 0.97 -24.21
C VAL A 29 23.02 0.18 -25.26
N ARG A 30 22.61 0.89 -26.31
CA ARG A 30 21.76 0.32 -27.37
C ARG A 30 22.60 -0.20 -28.51
N ARG A 31 22.28 -1.40 -29.00
CA ARG A 31 22.89 -1.94 -30.22
C ARG A 31 22.13 -1.39 -31.42
N GLU A 32 22.78 -0.56 -32.23
CA GLU A 32 22.20 -0.07 -33.50
C GLU A 32 23.01 -0.57 -34.71
N THR A 33 22.41 -0.50 -35.90
CA THR A 33 23.01 -0.92 -37.17
C THR A 33 24.33 -0.21 -37.49
N LYS A 34 24.54 1.00 -36.94
CA LYS A 34 25.74 1.82 -37.14
C LYS A 34 26.77 1.69 -36.00
N GLY A 35 26.54 0.78 -35.05
CA GLY A 35 27.37 0.57 -33.86
C GLY A 35 26.59 0.80 -32.56
N PRO A 36 27.19 0.48 -31.40
CA PRO A 36 26.55 0.69 -30.11
C PRO A 36 26.43 2.20 -29.80
N GLN A 37 25.23 2.63 -29.41
CA GLN A 37 24.95 3.98 -28.96
C GLN A 37 24.95 4.03 -27.43
N ILE A 38 25.84 4.84 -26.87
CA ILE A 38 25.97 5.03 -25.42
C ILE A 38 25.02 6.16 -25.00
N MET A 39 24.03 5.84 -24.18
CA MET A 39 23.05 6.80 -23.69
C MET A 39 23.49 7.35 -22.33
N LEU A 40 23.56 8.67 -22.24
CA LEU A 40 24.06 9.40 -21.08
C LEU A 40 22.93 10.16 -20.39
N SER A 41 22.98 10.22 -19.06
CA SER A 41 22.04 10.98 -18.24
C SER A 41 22.74 11.66 -17.07
N ARG A 42 22.34 12.90 -16.78
CA ARG A 42 22.64 13.62 -15.53
C ARG A 42 21.39 13.73 -14.64
N ALA A 43 20.22 13.53 -15.22
CA ALA A 43 18.93 13.50 -14.52
C ALA A 43 18.70 12.21 -13.72
N HIS A 44 19.25 11.09 -14.15
CA HIS A 44 19.02 9.78 -13.53
C HIS A 44 19.52 9.69 -12.07
N GLY A 45 18.82 8.96 -11.20
CA GLY A 45 19.19 8.73 -9.79
C GLY A 45 20.59 8.12 -9.63
N GLY A 46 20.94 7.18 -10.51
CA GLY A 46 22.27 6.56 -10.57
C GLY A 46 23.43 7.55 -10.78
N PHE A 47 23.19 8.73 -11.38
CA PHE A 47 24.24 9.74 -11.48
C PHE A 47 24.63 10.29 -10.10
N MET A 48 23.64 10.63 -9.28
CA MET A 48 23.86 11.07 -7.89
C MET A 48 24.57 9.99 -7.08
N ALA A 49 24.08 8.75 -7.15
CA ALA A 49 24.70 7.63 -6.41
C ALA A 49 26.17 7.44 -6.76
N LYS A 50 26.54 7.55 -8.05
CA LYS A 50 27.93 7.45 -8.49
C LYS A 50 28.78 8.66 -8.10
N LEU A 51 28.21 9.86 -8.00
CA LEU A 51 28.92 11.02 -7.46
C LEU A 51 29.21 10.85 -5.97
N PHE A 52 28.25 10.37 -5.18
CA PHE A 52 28.48 10.05 -3.77
C PHE A 52 29.52 8.94 -3.60
N ALA A 53 29.50 7.89 -4.43
CA ALA A 53 30.53 6.86 -4.41
C ALA A 53 31.94 7.38 -4.78
N GLN A 54 32.07 8.51 -5.47
CA GLN A 54 33.37 9.15 -5.73
C GLN A 54 33.82 10.05 -4.58
N GLU A 55 32.87 10.68 -3.89
CA GLU A 55 33.14 11.68 -2.84
C GLU A 55 33.25 11.04 -1.43
N VAL A 56 32.59 9.91 -1.21
CA VAL A 56 32.47 9.23 0.09
C VAL A 56 33.13 7.85 0.01
N PRO A 57 34.34 7.65 0.58
CA PRO A 57 35.05 6.38 0.56
C PRO A 57 34.22 5.21 1.12
N GLU A 58 33.45 5.46 2.18
CA GLU A 58 32.60 4.46 2.82
C GLU A 58 31.50 3.93 1.87
N VAL A 59 31.04 4.75 0.91
CA VAL A 59 30.10 4.33 -0.14
C VAL A 59 30.83 3.57 -1.25
N TYR A 60 32.07 3.95 -1.57
CA TYR A 60 32.90 3.25 -2.55
C TYR A 60 33.24 1.82 -2.11
N ASP A 61 33.62 1.68 -0.84
CA ASP A 61 34.03 0.41 -0.23
C ASP A 61 32.83 -0.51 0.11
N GLY A 62 31.59 -0.03 -0.06
CA GLY A 62 30.37 -0.79 0.21
C GLY A 62 30.00 -0.90 1.69
N VAL A 63 30.67 -0.14 2.56
CA VAL A 63 30.32 -0.03 3.99
C VAL A 63 28.97 0.68 4.15
N ILE A 64 28.76 1.74 3.36
CA ILE A 64 27.48 2.43 3.24
C ILE A 64 26.87 2.10 1.89
N GLU A 65 25.63 1.63 1.92
CA GLU A 65 24.83 1.33 0.75
C GLU A 65 23.80 2.44 0.50
N ILE A 66 23.68 2.88 -0.75
CA ILE A 66 22.60 3.77 -1.18
C ILE A 66 21.43 2.88 -1.62
N LYS A 67 20.40 2.80 -0.77
CA LYS A 67 19.23 1.92 -0.97
C LYS A 67 18.28 2.43 -2.04
N SER A 68 18.00 3.74 -2.03
CA SER A 68 17.06 4.36 -2.95
C SER A 68 17.40 5.83 -3.18
N VAL A 69 17.03 6.35 -4.34
CA VAL A 69 17.23 7.75 -4.73
C VAL A 69 16.00 8.24 -5.48
N SER A 70 15.32 9.27 -4.94
CA SER A 70 14.25 9.98 -5.62
C SER A 70 14.70 11.41 -5.96
N ARG A 71 14.46 11.87 -7.19
CA ARG A 71 15.00 13.16 -7.67
C ARG A 71 13.98 13.93 -8.50
N ASP A 72 13.94 15.23 -8.24
CA ASP A 72 13.58 16.26 -9.18
C ASP A 72 14.87 16.97 -9.64
N PRO A 73 15.43 16.57 -10.80
CA PRO A 73 16.75 17.03 -11.24
C PRO A 73 16.86 18.56 -11.24
N GLY A 74 17.92 19.08 -10.62
CA GLY A 74 18.21 20.52 -10.52
C GLY A 74 17.34 21.28 -9.53
N SER A 75 16.50 20.59 -8.75
CA SER A 75 15.66 21.20 -7.72
C SER A 75 15.89 20.57 -6.35
N ARG A 76 15.46 19.31 -6.18
CA ARG A 76 15.52 18.61 -4.90
C ARG A 76 15.59 17.11 -5.10
N ALA A 77 16.24 16.42 -4.18
CA ALA A 77 16.32 14.98 -4.14
C ALA A 77 16.34 14.46 -2.71
N LYS A 78 15.91 13.21 -2.55
CA LYS A 78 16.07 12.44 -1.33
C LYS A 78 16.90 11.19 -1.67
N MET A 79 17.85 10.87 -0.79
CA MET A 79 18.71 9.70 -0.94
C MET A 79 18.70 8.91 0.37
N ALA A 80 18.26 7.66 0.29
CA ALA A 80 18.21 6.74 1.42
C ALA A 80 19.53 5.95 1.52
N VAL A 81 20.17 6.03 2.68
CA VAL A 81 21.46 5.38 2.95
C VAL A 81 21.38 4.44 4.15
N PHE A 82 22.05 3.32 4.05
CA PHE A 82 22.15 2.31 5.10
C PHE A 82 23.63 1.99 5.36
N SER A 83 24.01 1.77 6.62
CA SER A 83 25.36 1.31 6.96
C SER A 83 25.32 -0.17 7.29
N ASN A 84 26.18 -0.96 6.62
CA ASN A 84 26.41 -2.37 6.97
C ASN A 84 27.22 -2.52 8.26
N ASP A 85 27.83 -1.42 8.74
CA ASP A 85 28.56 -1.36 10.00
C ASP A 85 27.81 -0.42 10.97
N SER A 86 27.33 -0.96 12.09
CA SER A 86 26.56 -0.23 13.10
C SER A 86 27.39 0.83 13.85
N SER A 87 28.72 0.80 13.75
CA SER A 87 29.60 1.81 14.34
C SER A 87 29.73 3.08 13.49
N ILE A 88 29.21 3.06 12.25
CA ILE A 88 29.32 4.16 11.29
C ILE A 88 27.95 4.77 11.06
N ASP A 89 27.83 6.08 11.31
CA ASP A 89 26.66 6.85 10.93
C ASP A 89 26.67 7.13 9.41
N PRO A 90 25.73 6.54 8.64
CA PRO A 90 25.74 6.68 7.19
C PRO A 90 25.40 8.10 6.72
N VAL A 91 24.58 8.84 7.48
CA VAL A 91 24.18 10.21 7.14
C VAL A 91 25.36 11.15 7.39
N GLY A 92 25.95 11.11 8.58
CA GLY A 92 27.13 11.91 8.93
C GLY A 92 28.31 11.65 8.01
N ALA A 93 28.53 10.40 7.62
CA ALA A 93 29.52 10.05 6.61
C ALA A 93 29.20 10.73 5.27
N CYS A 94 28.01 10.58 4.71
CA CYS A 94 27.71 11.19 3.41
C CYS A 94 27.69 12.74 3.43
N VAL A 95 27.37 13.36 4.56
CA VAL A 95 27.40 14.83 4.72
C VAL A 95 28.84 15.34 4.83
N GLY A 96 29.69 14.70 5.63
CA GLY A 96 31.06 15.14 5.90
C GLY A 96 31.16 16.38 6.79
N MET A 97 32.39 16.81 7.09
CA MET A 97 32.65 17.94 7.99
C MET A 97 31.98 19.23 7.48
N ARG A 98 30.98 19.72 8.23
CA ARG A 98 30.16 20.90 7.86
C ARG A 98 29.51 20.78 6.47
N GLY A 99 29.18 19.57 6.03
CA GLY A 99 28.55 19.34 4.73
C GLY A 99 29.51 19.39 3.54
N SER A 100 30.83 19.34 3.75
CA SER A 100 31.79 19.51 2.65
C SER A 100 31.62 18.50 1.52
N ARG A 101 31.29 17.24 1.85
CA ARG A 101 31.13 16.15 0.89
C ARG A 101 29.83 16.31 0.10
N VAL A 102 28.70 16.48 0.79
CA VAL A 102 27.41 16.73 0.12
C VAL A 102 27.43 18.00 -0.73
N GLN A 103 28.11 19.07 -0.30
CA GLN A 103 28.23 20.31 -1.07
C GLN A 103 28.99 20.11 -2.39
N ALA A 104 30.03 19.27 -2.42
CA ALA A 104 30.75 18.96 -3.66
C ALA A 104 29.84 18.26 -4.68
N VAL A 105 29.02 17.32 -4.23
CA VAL A 105 28.02 16.65 -5.08
C VAL A 105 26.92 17.62 -5.53
N VAL A 106 26.38 18.43 -4.61
CA VAL A 106 25.35 19.45 -4.89
C VAL A 106 25.82 20.45 -5.95
N ALA A 107 27.10 20.86 -5.90
CA ALA A 107 27.68 21.76 -6.89
C ALA A 107 27.70 21.13 -8.30
N GLU A 108 28.02 19.84 -8.41
CA GLU A 108 27.98 19.10 -9.68
C GLU A 108 26.54 18.92 -10.20
N LEU A 109 25.54 18.99 -9.33
CA LEU A 109 24.11 18.84 -9.65
C LEU A 109 23.35 20.18 -9.79
N GLN A 110 24.04 21.28 -10.12
CA GLN A 110 23.44 22.62 -10.29
C GLN A 110 22.73 23.16 -9.04
N ASN A 111 23.29 22.93 -7.86
CA ASN A 111 22.72 23.34 -6.58
C ASN A 111 21.36 22.68 -6.27
N GLU A 112 21.15 21.45 -6.77
CA GLU A 112 20.04 20.60 -6.34
C GLU A 112 20.09 20.38 -4.83
N LYS A 113 18.98 20.59 -4.11
CA LYS A 113 18.92 20.33 -2.67
C LYS A 113 18.86 18.83 -2.40
N VAL A 114 19.87 18.28 -1.75
CA VAL A 114 19.93 16.84 -1.44
C VAL A 114 19.66 16.60 0.04
N ASP A 115 18.57 15.90 0.33
CA ASP A 115 18.28 15.37 1.67
C ASP A 115 18.84 13.94 1.77
N ILE A 116 19.74 13.71 2.72
CA ILE A 116 20.30 12.38 2.99
C ILE A 116 19.56 11.80 4.18
N ILE A 117 18.98 10.62 3.99
CA ILE A 117 17.99 10.03 4.88
C ILE A 117 18.48 8.66 5.30
N GLN A 118 18.41 8.36 6.59
CA GLN A 118 18.74 7.02 7.08
C GLN A 118 17.62 6.06 6.68
N TRP A 119 17.98 5.04 5.90
CA TRP A 119 17.09 3.94 5.58
C TRP A 119 16.86 3.07 6.82
N SER A 120 15.62 2.59 6.98
CA SER A 120 15.23 1.66 8.05
C SER A 120 14.51 0.47 7.42
N PRO A 121 14.71 -0.76 7.94
CA PRO A 121 13.91 -1.91 7.56
C PRO A 121 12.47 -1.83 8.09
N ASP A 122 12.24 -1.05 9.15
CA ASP A 122 10.89 -0.71 9.62
C ASP A 122 10.32 0.42 8.76
N ASP A 123 9.24 0.13 8.04
CA ASP A 123 8.61 1.04 7.08
C ASP A 123 8.10 2.32 7.74
N ALA A 124 7.47 2.22 8.92
CA ALA A 124 7.00 3.38 9.66
C ALA A 124 8.14 4.36 9.95
N THR A 125 9.26 3.86 10.50
CA THR A 125 10.47 4.68 10.75
C THR A 125 11.05 5.23 9.46
N PHE A 126 11.09 4.44 8.38
CA PHE A 126 11.64 4.90 7.11
C PHE A 126 10.79 6.02 6.48
N ILE A 127 9.47 5.92 6.56
CA ILE A 127 8.52 6.93 6.07
C ILE A 127 8.63 8.24 6.87
N VAL A 128 8.74 8.15 8.20
CA VAL A 128 9.01 9.32 9.05
C VAL A 128 10.32 10.01 8.64
N ASN A 129 11.39 9.23 8.47
CA ASN A 129 12.68 9.77 8.02
C ASN A 129 12.57 10.40 6.62
N ALA A 130 11.80 9.79 5.71
CA ALA A 130 11.61 10.26 4.34
C ALA A 130 10.90 11.62 4.28
N LEU A 131 10.00 11.92 5.22
CA LEU A 131 9.25 13.17 5.28
C LEU A 131 10.03 14.35 5.88
N ALA A 132 11.23 14.10 6.43
CA ALA A 132 12.12 15.12 6.96
C ALA A 132 12.26 16.30 5.96
N PRO A 133 12.18 17.56 6.43
CA PRO A 133 12.28 18.00 7.83
C PRO A 133 10.96 18.12 8.60
N ALA A 134 9.83 17.67 8.05
CA ALA A 134 8.56 17.71 8.78
C ALA A 134 8.56 16.64 9.89
N GLU A 135 8.07 17.01 11.07
CA GLU A 135 7.83 16.12 12.20
C GLU A 135 6.49 15.42 12.00
N VAL A 136 6.50 14.11 12.29
CA VAL A 136 5.35 13.23 12.13
C VAL A 136 4.86 12.83 13.51
N SER A 137 3.57 12.98 13.75
CA SER A 137 2.92 12.64 15.02
C SER A 137 2.50 11.18 15.07
N LYS A 138 1.96 10.66 13.96
CA LYS A 138 1.44 9.29 13.85
C LYS A 138 1.57 8.80 12.41
N VAL A 139 1.82 7.51 12.25
CA VAL A 139 1.81 6.80 10.97
C VAL A 139 0.82 5.64 11.08
N VAL A 140 -0.06 5.51 10.08
CA VAL A 140 -1.00 4.40 9.93
C VAL A 140 -0.69 3.74 8.59
N LEU A 141 -0.25 2.49 8.65
CA LEU A 141 0.09 1.70 7.47
C LEU A 141 -1.11 0.87 7.05
N ASP A 142 -1.34 0.81 5.74
CA ASP A 142 -2.29 -0.07 5.08
C ASP A 142 -1.49 -0.95 4.11
N GLU A 143 -1.15 -2.16 4.57
CA GLU A 143 -0.28 -3.09 3.85
C GLU A 143 -0.97 -3.69 2.62
N ASP A 144 -2.30 -3.73 2.59
CA ASP A 144 -3.07 -4.30 1.48
C ASP A 144 -3.06 -3.35 0.26
N GLU A 145 -3.05 -2.03 0.49
CA GLU A 145 -3.07 -1.01 -0.57
C GLU A 145 -1.69 -0.37 -0.86
N ASP A 146 -0.60 -0.83 -0.24
CA ASP A 146 0.73 -0.15 -0.25
C ASP A 146 0.60 1.35 0.09
N ARG A 147 -0.35 1.68 0.96
CA ARG A 147 -0.75 3.05 1.29
C ARG A 147 -0.39 3.37 2.74
N VAL A 148 0.06 4.60 2.96
CA VAL A 148 0.36 5.08 4.30
C VAL A 148 -0.28 6.42 4.54
N GLU A 149 -0.93 6.55 5.67
CA GLU A 149 -1.45 7.81 6.16
C GLU A 149 -0.57 8.36 7.28
N VAL A 150 -0.14 9.60 7.11
CA VAL A 150 0.79 10.28 8.01
C VAL A 150 0.08 11.49 8.60
N VAL A 151 -0.03 11.49 9.92
CA VAL A 151 -0.56 12.61 10.69
C VAL A 151 0.57 13.53 11.09
N VAL A 152 0.44 14.81 10.76
CA VAL A 152 1.39 15.87 11.10
C VAL A 152 0.71 17.00 11.87
N PRO A 153 1.45 17.79 12.66
CA PRO A 153 0.90 18.99 13.27
C PRO A 153 0.36 19.95 12.19
N ASP A 154 -0.72 20.68 12.50
CA ASP A 154 -1.41 21.56 11.56
C ASP A 154 -0.48 22.62 10.93
N GLU A 155 0.47 23.15 11.70
CA GLU A 155 1.45 24.13 11.23
C GLU A 155 2.50 23.52 10.27
N GLN A 156 2.70 22.20 10.32
CA GLN A 156 3.70 21.49 9.52
C GLN A 156 3.14 20.90 8.23
N LEU A 157 1.81 20.93 8.01
CA LEU A 157 1.16 20.40 6.80
C LEU A 157 1.81 20.91 5.50
N SER A 158 2.03 22.23 5.42
CA SER A 158 2.62 22.86 4.23
C SER A 158 4.08 22.42 4.01
N LEU A 159 4.83 22.20 5.10
CA LEU A 159 6.20 21.71 5.06
C LEU A 159 6.27 20.25 4.61
N ALA A 160 5.39 19.41 5.16
CA ALA A 160 5.29 17.98 4.89
C ALA A 160 4.90 17.71 3.42
N ILE A 161 3.93 18.44 2.88
CA ILE A 161 3.55 18.37 1.46
C ILE A 161 4.67 18.96 0.58
N GLY A 162 5.22 20.12 0.98
CA GLY A 162 6.19 20.88 0.23
C GLY A 162 5.61 21.59 -0.99
N ARG A 163 6.42 22.43 -1.65
CA ARG A 163 5.97 23.24 -2.79
C ARG A 163 5.48 22.34 -3.94
N ARG A 164 4.19 22.44 -4.28
CA ARG A 164 3.53 21.60 -5.30
C ARG A 164 3.63 20.08 -4.99
N GLY A 165 3.58 19.70 -3.71
CA GLY A 165 3.67 18.29 -3.32
C GLY A 165 5.07 17.68 -3.53
N GLN A 166 6.11 18.51 -3.72
CA GLN A 166 7.46 18.00 -4.01
C GLN A 166 8.01 17.12 -2.89
N ASN A 167 7.76 17.43 -1.62
CA ASN A 167 8.34 16.67 -0.52
C ASN A 167 7.66 15.30 -0.39
N VAL A 168 6.33 15.28 -0.33
CA VAL A 168 5.54 14.04 -0.26
C VAL A 168 5.75 13.12 -1.46
N ARG A 169 5.84 13.68 -2.68
CA ARG A 169 6.11 12.87 -3.88
C ARG A 169 7.52 12.27 -3.87
N LEU A 170 8.52 13.03 -3.44
CA LEU A 170 9.89 12.49 -3.32
C LEU A 170 9.97 11.44 -2.20
N ALA A 171 9.23 11.60 -1.10
CA ALA A 171 9.16 10.60 -0.04
C ALA A 171 8.48 9.32 -0.54
N SER A 172 7.32 9.43 -1.18
CA SER A 172 6.60 8.29 -1.79
C SER A 172 7.45 7.53 -2.82
N GLN A 173 8.15 8.24 -3.71
CA GLN A 173 9.08 7.60 -4.65
C GLN A 173 10.30 6.96 -3.98
N LEU A 174 10.72 7.46 -2.82
CA LEU A 174 11.89 6.95 -2.10
C LEU A 174 11.54 5.67 -1.35
N THR A 175 10.37 5.65 -0.70
CA THR A 175 9.90 4.55 0.14
C THR A 175 9.15 3.48 -0.64
N GLY A 176 8.56 3.82 -1.78
CA GLY A 176 7.69 2.93 -2.55
C GLY A 176 6.21 3.01 -2.15
N TRP A 177 5.91 3.60 -1.00
CA TRP A 177 4.56 3.73 -0.44
C TRP A 177 3.80 4.92 -1.02
N GLN A 178 2.48 4.80 -1.16
CA GLN A 178 1.62 5.95 -1.42
C GLN A 178 1.38 6.73 -0.11
N VAL A 179 2.02 7.89 0.02
CA VAL A 179 1.98 8.70 1.26
C VAL A 179 0.90 9.77 1.18
N ASP A 180 -0.11 9.65 2.04
CA ASP A 180 -1.13 10.66 2.25
C ASP A 180 -0.91 11.37 3.59
N ILE A 181 -1.05 12.70 3.59
CA ILE A 181 -0.75 13.54 4.75
C ILE A 181 -2.02 14.23 5.22
N ILE A 182 -2.36 14.05 6.49
CA ILE A 182 -3.46 14.72 7.17
C ILE A 182 -2.97 15.45 8.42
N THR A 183 -3.74 16.42 8.91
CA THR A 183 -3.39 17.09 10.16
C THR A 183 -3.95 16.37 11.38
N GLU A 184 -3.39 16.65 12.56
CA GLU A 184 -3.94 16.17 13.84
C GLU A 184 -5.40 16.59 14.03
N SER A 185 -5.75 17.81 13.62
CA SER A 185 -7.13 18.29 13.66
C SER A 185 -8.04 17.45 12.75
N GLN A 186 -7.60 17.15 11.52
CA GLN A 186 -8.36 16.32 10.57
C GLN A 186 -8.51 14.88 11.06
N ASP A 187 -7.45 14.28 11.61
CA ASP A 187 -7.50 12.93 12.19
C ASP A 187 -8.45 12.88 13.40
N SER A 188 -8.43 13.92 14.24
CA SER A 188 -9.36 14.04 15.38
C SER A 188 -10.81 14.19 14.94
N GLU A 189 -11.09 15.05 13.96
CA GLU A 189 -12.44 15.21 13.40
C GLU A 189 -12.96 13.91 12.77
N ARG A 190 -12.11 13.19 12.03
CA ARG A 190 -12.45 11.88 11.47
C ARG A 190 -12.79 10.87 12.56
N ARG A 191 -11.94 10.75 13.58
CA ARG A 191 -12.17 9.83 14.70
C ARG A 191 -13.45 10.15 15.46
N GLN A 192 -13.76 11.42 15.68
CA GLN A 192 -15.02 11.83 16.32
C GLN A 192 -16.23 11.47 15.46
N LYS A 193 -16.13 11.66 14.14
CA LYS A 193 -17.17 11.28 13.20
C LYS A 193 -17.40 9.78 13.17
N GLU A 194 -16.35 8.97 13.07
CA GLU A 194 -16.40 7.51 13.11
C GLU A 194 -17.00 7.02 14.44
N PHE A 195 -16.59 7.62 15.55
CA PHE A 195 -17.14 7.31 16.87
C PHE A 195 -18.64 7.59 16.95
N ALA A 196 -19.09 8.73 16.43
CA ALA A 196 -20.51 9.10 16.41
C ALA A 196 -21.33 8.20 15.47
N GLU A 197 -20.79 7.85 14.29
CA GLU A 197 -21.45 6.93 13.34
C GLU A 197 -21.59 5.52 13.91
N ARG A 198 -20.55 4.99 14.55
CA ARG A 198 -20.61 3.69 15.25
C ARG A 198 -21.54 3.72 16.45
N THR A 199 -21.55 4.81 17.22
CA THR A 199 -22.49 4.99 18.33
C THR A 199 -23.92 4.94 17.81
N ALA A 200 -24.23 5.68 16.74
CA ALA A 200 -25.56 5.69 16.13
C ALA A 200 -25.95 4.30 15.58
N LEU A 201 -25.01 3.58 14.96
CA LEU A 201 -25.21 2.21 14.50
C LEU A 201 -25.64 1.29 15.66
N PHE A 202 -24.92 1.30 16.78
CA PHE A 202 -25.26 0.46 17.92
C PHE A 202 -26.56 0.88 18.60
N GLN A 203 -26.86 2.18 18.67
CA GLN A 203 -28.15 2.66 19.20
C GLN A 203 -29.32 2.14 18.35
N GLU A 204 -29.21 2.21 17.03
CA GLU A 204 -30.26 1.74 16.11
C GLU A 204 -30.35 0.21 16.09
N ALA A 205 -29.23 -0.49 16.00
CA ALA A 205 -29.19 -1.93 15.86
C ALA A 205 -29.62 -2.65 17.15
N LEU A 206 -29.20 -2.14 18.31
CA LEU A 206 -29.43 -2.80 19.60
C LEU A 206 -30.58 -2.18 20.41
N ASP A 207 -31.20 -1.10 19.93
CA ASP A 207 -32.23 -0.34 20.66
C ASP A 207 -31.78 0.03 22.09
N VAL A 208 -30.58 0.59 22.19
CA VAL A 208 -29.94 0.99 23.45
C VAL A 208 -29.80 2.50 23.55
N ASP A 209 -29.59 3.01 24.76
CA ASP A 209 -29.27 4.41 24.95
C ASP A 209 -27.86 4.77 24.45
N GLU A 210 -27.60 6.07 24.36
CA GLU A 210 -26.32 6.61 23.88
C GLU A 210 -25.14 6.18 24.76
N VAL A 211 -25.35 6.01 26.06
CA VAL A 211 -24.26 5.69 27.00
C VAL A 211 -23.80 4.25 26.79
N ILE A 212 -24.73 3.31 26.67
CA ILE A 212 -24.42 1.90 26.37
C ILE A 212 -23.72 1.78 25.02
N ALA A 213 -24.20 2.48 23.99
CA ALA A 213 -23.57 2.47 22.67
C ALA A 213 -22.15 3.06 22.69
N GLN A 214 -21.93 4.17 23.39
CA GLN A 214 -20.60 4.78 23.51
C GLN A 214 -19.61 3.88 24.26
N LEU A 215 -20.07 3.13 25.27
CA LEU A 215 -19.23 2.15 25.97
C LEU A 215 -18.78 1.05 25.01
N LEU A 216 -19.68 0.48 24.21
CA LEU A 216 -19.34 -0.52 23.20
C LEU A 216 -18.28 -0.01 22.20
N VAL A 217 -18.45 1.20 21.67
CA VAL A 217 -17.46 1.77 20.74
C VAL A 217 -16.11 2.01 21.42
N THR A 218 -16.13 2.42 22.70
CA THR A 218 -14.91 2.68 23.49
C THR A 218 -14.11 1.42 23.77
N GLU A 219 -14.80 0.31 24.02
CA GLU A 219 -14.20 -1.03 24.19
C GLU A 219 -13.70 -1.63 22.87
N GLY A 220 -13.98 -0.97 21.74
CA GLY A 220 -13.39 -1.29 20.45
C GLY A 220 -14.32 -2.07 19.52
N PHE A 221 -15.59 -2.28 19.87
CA PHE A 221 -16.55 -2.92 18.96
C PHE A 221 -16.77 -2.04 17.72
N THR A 222 -16.63 -2.65 16.54
CA THR A 222 -16.72 -1.92 15.27
C THR A 222 -17.95 -2.26 14.46
N THR A 223 -18.43 -3.50 14.56
CA THR A 223 -19.58 -4.02 13.82
C THR A 223 -20.59 -4.68 14.77
N VAL A 224 -21.82 -4.90 14.30
CA VAL A 224 -22.87 -5.59 15.08
C VAL A 224 -22.57 -7.09 15.15
N GLU A 225 -21.94 -7.63 14.10
CA GLU A 225 -21.45 -8.99 14.00
C GLU A 225 -20.42 -9.32 15.07
N ASP A 226 -19.46 -8.41 15.32
CA ASP A 226 -18.48 -8.57 16.41
C ASP A 226 -19.21 -8.85 17.73
N LEU A 227 -20.25 -8.06 18.03
CA LEU A 227 -21.01 -8.21 19.26
C LEU A 227 -21.85 -9.50 19.31
N ALA A 228 -22.41 -9.93 18.18
CA ALA A 228 -23.28 -11.10 18.11
C ALA A 228 -22.55 -12.43 18.37
N TYR A 229 -21.25 -12.50 18.05
CA TYR A 229 -20.49 -13.76 18.03
C TYR A 229 -19.26 -13.80 18.95
N ILE A 230 -18.92 -12.69 19.61
CA ILE A 230 -17.87 -12.69 20.64
C ILE A 230 -18.28 -13.50 21.88
N ASP A 231 -17.30 -13.86 22.71
CA ASP A 231 -17.59 -14.49 24.00
C ASP A 231 -18.34 -13.50 24.91
N GLU A 232 -19.44 -13.97 25.49
CA GLU A 232 -20.30 -13.16 26.35
C GLU A 232 -19.54 -12.56 27.55
N ASN A 233 -18.51 -13.26 28.05
CA ASN A 233 -17.69 -12.77 29.14
C ASN A 233 -16.90 -11.50 28.75
N GLU A 234 -16.54 -11.32 27.49
CA GLU A 234 -15.83 -10.11 27.05
C GLU A 234 -16.73 -8.88 27.10
N ILE A 235 -18.04 -9.06 26.86
CA ILE A 235 -19.04 -8.00 27.01
C ILE A 235 -19.35 -7.76 28.50
N ALA A 236 -19.45 -8.82 29.30
CA ALA A 236 -19.76 -8.72 30.73
C ALA A 236 -18.64 -8.06 31.56
N VAL A 237 -17.40 -8.03 31.05
CA VAL A 237 -16.26 -7.37 31.71
C VAL A 237 -16.29 -5.85 31.53
N ILE A 238 -17.06 -5.33 30.58
CA ILE A 238 -17.20 -3.89 30.32
C ILE A 238 -17.74 -3.19 31.57
N GLU A 239 -17.10 -2.09 31.96
CA GLU A 239 -17.49 -1.36 33.16
C GLU A 239 -18.93 -0.85 33.05
N GLY A 240 -19.80 -1.38 33.91
CA GLY A 240 -21.22 -1.02 33.94
C GLY A 240 -22.15 -2.07 33.33
N PHE A 241 -21.63 -3.15 32.74
CA PHE A 241 -22.43 -4.29 32.26
C PHE A 241 -22.37 -5.46 33.24
N ASP A 242 -23.40 -6.30 33.19
CA ASP A 242 -23.46 -7.60 33.87
C ASP A 242 -23.75 -8.72 32.86
N GLU A 243 -23.71 -9.97 33.31
CA GLU A 243 -23.99 -11.15 32.46
C GLU A 243 -25.39 -11.07 31.82
N GLU A 244 -26.38 -10.51 32.52
CA GLU A 244 -27.74 -10.36 31.98
C GLU A 244 -27.78 -9.34 30.83
N THR A 245 -27.15 -8.19 31.01
CA THR A 245 -27.03 -7.14 29.99
C THR A 245 -26.24 -7.65 28.78
N ALA A 246 -25.14 -8.37 29.01
CA ALA A 246 -24.32 -8.96 27.95
C ALA A 246 -25.14 -9.94 27.10
N SER A 247 -25.86 -10.88 27.73
CA SER A 247 -26.75 -11.81 27.04
C SER A 247 -27.82 -11.08 26.21
N GLU A 248 -28.41 -10.01 26.77
CA GLU A 248 -29.46 -9.24 26.11
C GLU A 248 -28.92 -8.50 24.88
N LEU A 249 -27.76 -7.84 25.00
CA LEU A 249 -27.11 -7.14 23.90
C LEU A 249 -26.76 -8.10 22.75
N GLN A 250 -26.22 -9.28 23.06
CA GLN A 250 -25.93 -10.30 22.05
C GLN A 250 -27.21 -10.80 21.36
N ALA A 251 -28.28 -11.04 22.11
CA ALA A 251 -29.55 -11.47 21.55
C ALA A 251 -30.11 -10.42 20.58
N ARG A 252 -30.10 -9.15 20.97
CA ARG A 252 -30.54 -8.03 20.11
C ARG A 252 -29.67 -7.88 18.87
N ALA A 253 -28.35 -8.04 19.00
CA ALA A 253 -27.43 -8.04 17.86
C ALA A 253 -27.77 -9.15 16.86
N ARG A 254 -28.01 -10.38 17.34
CA ARG A 254 -28.42 -11.52 16.48
C ARG A 254 -29.76 -11.27 15.82
N ASP A 255 -30.76 -10.80 16.57
CA ASP A 255 -32.08 -10.48 16.05
C ASP A 255 -32.02 -9.40 14.96
N TYR A 256 -31.16 -8.39 15.12
CA TYR A 256 -30.90 -7.37 14.12
C TYR A 256 -30.32 -7.95 12.84
N LEU A 257 -29.27 -8.78 12.96
CA LEU A 257 -28.62 -9.44 11.81
C LEU A 257 -29.59 -10.38 11.09
N GLU A 258 -30.38 -11.17 11.83
CA GLU A 258 -31.40 -12.06 11.24
C GLU A 258 -32.45 -11.26 10.46
N LYS A 259 -32.89 -10.12 11.01
CA LYS A 259 -33.83 -9.23 10.34
C LYS A 259 -33.23 -8.63 9.08
N GLU A 260 -31.99 -8.14 9.13
CA GLU A 260 -31.29 -7.59 7.97
C GLU A 260 -31.13 -8.64 6.86
N VAL A 261 -30.72 -9.86 7.21
CA VAL A 261 -30.65 -11.00 6.29
C VAL A 261 -32.02 -11.30 5.67
N ALA A 262 -33.09 -11.34 6.46
CA ALA A 262 -34.43 -11.58 5.94
C ALA A 262 -34.91 -10.46 4.99
N GLU A 263 -34.58 -9.20 5.28
CA GLU A 263 -34.90 -8.06 4.42
C GLU A 263 -34.12 -8.09 3.10
N LEU A 264 -32.82 -8.39 3.14
CA LEU A 264 -31.99 -8.55 1.94
C LEU A 264 -32.46 -9.74 1.09
N ASP A 265 -32.79 -10.88 1.70
CA ASP A 265 -33.33 -12.04 0.98
C ASP A 265 -34.68 -11.74 0.33
N ALA A 266 -35.55 -10.99 1.02
CA ALA A 266 -36.81 -10.53 0.44
C ALA A 266 -36.59 -9.59 -0.75
N LYS A 267 -35.63 -8.67 -0.66
CA LYS A 267 -35.24 -7.78 -1.79
C LYS A 267 -34.70 -8.58 -2.98
N ARG A 268 -33.79 -9.52 -2.73
CA ARG A 268 -33.22 -10.43 -3.73
C ARG A 268 -34.33 -11.17 -4.48
N LYS A 269 -35.26 -11.79 -3.75
CA LYS A 269 -36.43 -12.48 -4.31
C LYS A 269 -37.34 -11.54 -5.10
N ALA A 270 -37.56 -10.32 -4.62
CA ALA A 270 -38.36 -9.32 -5.33
C ALA A 270 -37.72 -8.87 -6.66
N LEU A 271 -36.39 -8.83 -6.73
CA LEU A 271 -35.63 -8.55 -7.97
C LEU A 271 -35.62 -9.76 -8.93
N GLY A 272 -36.01 -10.94 -8.44
CA GLY A 272 -36.07 -12.18 -9.21
C GLY A 272 -34.70 -12.83 -9.40
N VAL A 273 -33.78 -12.61 -8.46
CA VAL A 273 -32.47 -13.26 -8.42
C VAL A 273 -32.63 -14.68 -7.90
N ASP A 274 -31.97 -15.63 -8.55
CA ASP A 274 -32.08 -17.06 -8.25
C ASP A 274 -31.36 -17.44 -6.94
N ASP A 275 -31.79 -18.54 -6.33
CA ASP A 275 -31.17 -19.10 -5.12
C ASP A 275 -29.76 -19.64 -5.40
N ASP A 276 -29.55 -20.16 -6.61
CA ASP A 276 -28.27 -20.73 -7.06
C ASP A 276 -27.14 -19.69 -7.06
N LEU A 277 -27.46 -18.39 -7.18
CA LEU A 277 -26.46 -17.33 -7.14
C LEU A 277 -25.71 -17.28 -5.79
N LEU A 278 -26.39 -17.61 -4.69
CA LEU A 278 -25.79 -17.64 -3.34
C LEU A 278 -24.89 -18.86 -3.12
N THR A 279 -24.95 -19.86 -4.02
CA THR A 279 -24.07 -21.04 -3.95
C THR A 279 -22.70 -20.78 -4.57
N VAL A 280 -22.56 -19.67 -5.31
CA VAL A 280 -21.28 -19.24 -5.87
C VAL A 280 -20.39 -18.73 -4.75
N GLU A 281 -19.21 -19.36 -4.63
CA GLU A 281 -18.21 -18.96 -3.65
C GLU A 281 -17.80 -17.49 -3.84
N GLY A 282 -17.89 -16.71 -2.75
CA GLY A 282 -17.63 -15.27 -2.74
C GLY A 282 -18.86 -14.38 -2.92
N VAL A 283 -20.02 -14.94 -3.29
CA VAL A 283 -21.27 -14.15 -3.40
C VAL A 283 -21.97 -14.06 -2.05
N THR A 284 -22.03 -12.85 -1.50
CA THR A 284 -22.82 -12.57 -0.29
C THR A 284 -24.26 -12.22 -0.63
N LEU A 285 -25.15 -12.26 0.36
CA LEU A 285 -26.55 -11.87 0.17
C LEU A 285 -26.71 -10.41 -0.29
N ALA A 286 -25.90 -9.51 0.26
CA ALA A 286 -25.85 -8.11 -0.16
C ALA A 286 -25.38 -7.97 -1.62
N MET A 287 -24.37 -8.73 -2.04
CA MET A 287 -23.93 -8.77 -3.44
C MET A 287 -25.02 -9.31 -4.36
N ALA A 288 -25.74 -10.36 -3.97
CA ALA A 288 -26.84 -10.90 -4.76
C ALA A 288 -27.96 -9.87 -5.01
N VAL A 289 -28.26 -9.02 -4.02
CA VAL A 289 -29.21 -7.90 -4.20
C VAL A 289 -28.66 -6.89 -5.21
N ALA A 290 -27.41 -6.45 -5.07
CA ALA A 290 -26.78 -5.48 -5.96
C ALA A 290 -26.68 -6.00 -7.41
N LEU A 291 -26.30 -7.27 -7.59
CA LEU A 291 -26.35 -7.97 -8.88
C LEU A 291 -27.76 -7.96 -9.47
N GLY A 292 -28.77 -8.24 -8.66
CA GLY A 292 -30.17 -8.15 -9.05
C GLY A 292 -30.62 -6.77 -9.52
N GLU A 293 -30.17 -5.70 -8.85
CA GLU A 293 -30.42 -4.31 -9.25
C GLU A 293 -29.74 -3.95 -10.59
N ALA A 294 -28.56 -4.52 -10.84
CA ALA A 294 -27.85 -4.42 -12.10
C ALA A 294 -28.44 -5.33 -13.22
N GLY A 295 -29.43 -6.17 -12.89
CA GLY A 295 -30.10 -7.06 -13.83
C GLY A 295 -29.47 -8.45 -13.98
N VAL A 296 -28.46 -8.77 -13.17
CA VAL A 296 -27.79 -10.08 -13.11
C VAL A 296 -28.55 -10.95 -12.14
N LYS A 297 -29.22 -12.00 -12.64
CA LYS A 297 -30.21 -12.76 -11.84
C LYS A 297 -29.85 -14.21 -11.65
N THR A 298 -29.04 -14.78 -12.53
CA THR A 298 -28.67 -16.19 -12.53
C THR A 298 -27.16 -16.36 -12.46
N VAL A 299 -26.72 -17.57 -12.13
CA VAL A 299 -25.28 -17.93 -12.16
C VAL A 299 -24.71 -17.77 -13.57
N GLU A 300 -25.51 -18.04 -14.61
CA GLU A 300 -25.11 -17.83 -16.01
C GLU A 300 -24.89 -16.34 -16.32
N ASP A 301 -25.79 -15.46 -15.85
CA ASP A 301 -25.63 -14.01 -16.04
C ASP A 301 -24.34 -13.52 -15.38
N LEU A 302 -24.01 -14.02 -14.18
CA LEU A 302 -22.79 -13.66 -13.45
C LEU A 302 -21.52 -14.22 -14.13
N ALA A 303 -21.59 -15.44 -14.65
CA ALA A 303 -20.49 -16.10 -15.36
C ALA A 303 -20.11 -15.41 -16.68
N ASP A 304 -21.09 -14.74 -17.32
CA ASP A 304 -20.90 -14.00 -18.58
C ASP A 304 -20.24 -12.63 -18.37
N LEU A 305 -20.29 -12.07 -17.16
CA LEU A 305 -19.73 -10.74 -16.89
C LEU A 305 -18.22 -10.67 -17.11
N ALA A 306 -17.78 -9.50 -17.55
CA ALA A 306 -16.39 -9.09 -17.52
C ALA A 306 -16.03 -8.35 -16.21
N THR A 307 -14.74 -8.30 -15.89
CA THR A 307 -14.22 -7.67 -14.67
C THR A 307 -14.63 -6.19 -14.53
N ASP A 308 -14.72 -5.47 -15.65
CA ASP A 308 -15.15 -4.07 -15.71
C ASP A 308 -16.66 -3.89 -15.58
N GLU A 309 -17.47 -4.89 -15.94
CA GLU A 309 -18.92 -4.89 -15.67
C GLU A 309 -19.23 -5.12 -14.20
N ILE A 310 -18.34 -5.80 -13.45
CA ILE A 310 -18.45 -5.95 -12.00
C ILE A 310 -17.94 -4.70 -11.26
N ARG A 311 -16.72 -4.26 -11.58
CA ARG A 311 -16.03 -3.19 -10.81
C ARG A 311 -16.34 -1.78 -11.30
N GLY A 312 -16.85 -1.65 -12.51
CA GLY A 312 -17.01 -0.38 -13.20
C GLY A 312 -15.83 -0.08 -14.11
N GLY A 313 -16.12 0.60 -15.21
CA GLY A 313 -15.19 0.80 -16.31
C GLY A 313 -15.35 2.15 -17.00
N TYR A 314 -14.60 2.32 -18.08
CA TYR A 314 -14.68 3.51 -18.93
C TYR A 314 -14.89 3.11 -20.38
N GLU A 315 -16.05 3.45 -20.91
CA GLU A 315 -16.39 3.21 -22.31
C GLU A 315 -16.02 4.42 -23.19
N PRO A 316 -15.47 4.21 -24.39
CA PRO A 316 -15.28 5.29 -25.35
C PRO A 316 -16.64 5.70 -25.98
N ARG A 317 -17.05 6.95 -25.76
CA ARG A 317 -18.16 7.59 -26.49
C ARG A 317 -17.61 8.73 -27.35
N GLY A 318 -17.21 8.38 -28.57
CA GLY A 318 -16.63 9.34 -29.51
C GLY A 318 -15.19 9.70 -29.14
N ALA A 319 -14.93 10.96 -28.81
CA ALA A 319 -13.61 11.44 -28.39
C ALA A 319 -13.40 11.39 -26.86
N ASP A 320 -14.48 11.20 -26.10
CA ASP A 320 -14.47 11.23 -24.63
C ASP A 320 -14.65 9.81 -24.05
N ARG A 321 -14.10 9.58 -22.85
CA ARG A 321 -14.34 8.36 -22.07
C ARG A 321 -15.41 8.65 -21.01
N VAL A 322 -16.46 7.83 -20.96
CA VAL A 322 -17.54 7.96 -19.99
C VAL A 322 -17.44 6.81 -18.98
N LYS A 323 -17.53 7.15 -17.69
CA LYS A 323 -17.53 6.15 -16.62
C LYS A 323 -18.87 5.40 -16.64
N VAL A 324 -18.81 4.07 -16.65
CA VAL A 324 -19.97 3.19 -16.52
C VAL A 324 -19.83 2.47 -15.19
N PRO A 325 -20.84 2.56 -14.30
CA PRO A 325 -20.77 1.90 -13.02
C PRO A 325 -20.90 0.38 -13.18
N GLY A 326 -20.14 -0.35 -12.36
CA GLY A 326 -20.21 -1.81 -12.32
C GLY A 326 -21.30 -2.30 -11.39
N ALA A 327 -21.73 -3.55 -11.59
CA ALA A 327 -22.77 -4.19 -10.80
C ALA A 327 -22.43 -4.30 -9.30
N LEU A 328 -21.14 -4.41 -8.95
CA LEU A 328 -20.63 -4.49 -7.58
C LEU A 328 -19.61 -3.36 -7.28
N GLU A 329 -19.69 -2.22 -7.99
CA GLU A 329 -18.74 -1.11 -7.77
C GLU A 329 -18.73 -0.61 -6.32
N SER A 330 -19.87 -0.65 -5.63
CA SER A 330 -19.99 -0.23 -4.21
C SER A 330 -19.23 -1.13 -3.24
N PHE A 331 -18.85 -2.33 -3.65
CA PHE A 331 -18.12 -3.29 -2.81
C PHE A 331 -16.60 -3.18 -2.95
N SER A 332 -16.10 -2.27 -3.80
CA SER A 332 -14.67 -1.95 -3.96
C SER A 332 -13.76 -3.17 -4.15
N LEU A 333 -14.25 -4.23 -4.81
CA LEU A 333 -13.51 -5.47 -5.02
C LEU A 333 -12.15 -5.20 -5.68
N SER A 334 -11.13 -5.97 -5.32
CA SER A 334 -9.85 -5.96 -6.05
C SER A 334 -10.02 -6.59 -7.44
N VAL A 335 -9.03 -6.41 -8.33
CA VAL A 335 -9.05 -7.12 -9.63
C VAL A 335 -9.06 -8.64 -9.43
N PRO A 336 -8.16 -9.22 -8.59
CA PRO A 336 -8.18 -10.65 -8.30
C PRO A 336 -9.53 -11.13 -7.75
N ASP A 337 -10.16 -10.41 -6.83
CA ASP A 337 -11.42 -10.85 -6.21
C ASP A 337 -12.57 -10.86 -7.21
N ALA A 338 -12.65 -9.82 -8.07
CA ALA A 338 -13.66 -9.78 -9.11
C ALA A 338 -13.45 -10.91 -10.15
N GLU A 339 -12.20 -11.20 -10.51
CA GLU A 339 -11.87 -12.30 -11.41
C GLU A 339 -12.19 -13.67 -10.79
N ALA A 340 -11.89 -13.85 -9.49
CA ALA A 340 -12.22 -15.06 -8.74
C ALA A 340 -13.73 -15.28 -8.66
N LEU A 341 -14.51 -14.23 -8.41
CA LEU A 341 -15.97 -14.30 -8.33
C LEU A 341 -16.59 -14.72 -9.68
N ILE A 342 -16.09 -14.18 -10.80
CA ILE A 342 -16.49 -14.60 -12.16
C ILE A 342 -16.08 -16.05 -12.42
N LEU A 343 -14.86 -16.43 -12.04
CA LEU A 343 -14.36 -17.80 -12.23
C LEU A 343 -15.21 -18.82 -11.46
N ASN A 344 -15.54 -18.53 -10.19
CA ASN A 344 -16.38 -19.36 -9.35
C ASN A 344 -17.80 -19.48 -9.94
N ALA A 345 -18.35 -18.38 -10.49
CA ALA A 345 -19.62 -18.43 -11.20
C ALA A 345 -19.55 -19.32 -12.45
N ARG A 346 -18.46 -19.27 -13.22
CA ARG A 346 -18.25 -20.14 -14.40
C ARG A 346 -18.12 -21.62 -14.03
N ILE A 347 -17.48 -21.92 -12.91
CA ILE A 347 -17.39 -23.28 -12.36
C ILE A 347 -18.79 -23.76 -11.95
N ALA A 348 -19.53 -22.94 -11.20
CA ALA A 348 -20.88 -23.25 -10.77
C ALA A 348 -21.86 -23.40 -11.96
N ALA A 349 -21.70 -22.62 -13.02
CA ALA A 349 -22.44 -22.75 -14.28
C ALA A 349 -22.00 -23.95 -15.15
N GLY A 350 -20.92 -24.64 -14.78
CA GLY A 350 -20.37 -25.77 -15.53
C GLY A 350 -19.67 -25.38 -16.85
N TRP A 351 -19.25 -24.12 -17.00
CA TRP A 351 -18.51 -23.66 -18.17
C TRP A 351 -17.05 -24.10 -18.14
N ILE A 352 -16.50 -24.30 -16.93
CA ILE A 352 -15.11 -24.66 -16.66
C ILE A 352 -15.08 -25.71 -15.55
N GLU A 353 -14.19 -26.69 -15.65
CA GLU A 353 -13.93 -27.64 -14.56
C GLU A 353 -13.13 -26.97 -13.43
N ALA A 354 -13.49 -27.26 -12.17
CA ALA A 354 -12.74 -26.76 -11.03
C ALA A 354 -11.29 -27.24 -11.10
N PRO A 355 -10.29 -26.39 -10.79
CA PRO A 355 -8.90 -26.81 -10.77
C PRO A 355 -8.71 -27.96 -9.77
N GLU A 356 -8.03 -29.03 -10.19
CA GLU A 356 -7.63 -30.10 -9.27
C GLU A 356 -6.68 -29.49 -8.23
N VAL A 357 -7.08 -29.47 -6.96
CA VAL A 357 -6.23 -29.03 -5.86
C VAL A 357 -5.13 -30.09 -5.70
N GLU A 358 -3.94 -29.83 -6.23
CA GLU A 358 -2.77 -30.64 -5.91
C GLU A 358 -2.50 -30.47 -4.40
N PRO A 359 -2.39 -31.57 -3.62
CA PRO A 359 -2.09 -31.45 -2.20
C PRO A 359 -0.73 -30.76 -2.04
N GLU A 360 -0.70 -29.71 -1.22
CA GLU A 360 0.54 -29.03 -0.83
C GLU A 360 1.57 -30.07 -0.39
N ILE A 361 2.70 -30.09 -1.09
CA ILE A 361 3.85 -30.88 -0.69
C ILE A 361 4.36 -30.24 0.59
N GLU A 362 4.08 -30.85 1.74
CA GLU A 362 4.75 -30.53 3.00
C GLU A 362 6.26 -30.59 2.75
N ALA A 363 6.89 -29.42 2.80
CA ALA A 363 8.34 -29.32 2.72
C ALA A 363 8.92 -30.02 3.96
N TYR A 364 9.48 -31.21 3.75
CA TYR A 364 10.30 -31.86 4.76
C TYR A 364 11.53 -30.99 5.04
N ASP A 365 11.58 -30.42 6.24
CA ASP A 365 12.79 -29.85 6.83
C ASP A 365 13.86 -30.94 6.93
N ASP A 366 14.89 -30.83 6.09
CA ASP A 366 16.12 -31.63 6.20
C ASP A 366 16.97 -31.07 7.34
N GLU A 367 16.66 -31.48 8.58
CA GLU A 367 17.61 -31.37 9.68
C GLU A 367 18.82 -32.27 9.41
N GLY A 368 19.86 -31.67 8.84
CA GLY A 368 21.19 -32.24 8.71
C GLY A 368 21.79 -32.62 10.07
N SER A 369 21.52 -33.85 10.51
CA SER A 369 22.27 -34.51 11.58
C SER A 369 23.61 -35.02 11.03
N ALA A 370 24.63 -34.18 11.16
CA ALA A 370 26.02 -34.60 11.06
C ALA A 370 26.38 -35.46 12.27
N THR A 371 26.41 -36.79 12.10
CA THR A 371 27.13 -37.69 13.01
C THR A 371 28.40 -38.15 12.32
N ALA A 372 29.51 -37.65 12.84
CA ALA A 372 30.85 -38.17 12.62
C ALA A 372 31.02 -39.52 13.34
N ASP A 373 32.00 -40.28 12.84
CA ASP A 373 32.61 -41.50 13.37
C ASP A 373 32.13 -42.81 12.71
N ASP A 374 32.93 -43.34 11.78
CA ASP A 374 33.90 -44.42 12.10
C ASP A 374 34.63 -44.85 10.81
N VAL A 375 35.92 -44.52 10.68
CA VAL A 375 36.79 -45.17 9.68
C VAL A 375 37.63 -46.21 10.41
N ALA A 376 37.13 -47.44 10.38
CA ALA A 376 37.91 -48.63 10.68
C ALA A 376 38.82 -48.97 9.49
N GLU A 377 40.14 -49.03 9.73
CA GLU A 377 41.05 -49.88 8.95
C GLU A 377 40.61 -51.35 9.09
N PRO A 378 40.84 -52.20 8.08
CA PRO A 378 42.06 -53.03 8.12
C PRO A 378 42.70 -53.40 6.76
N GLU A 379 44.02 -53.65 6.85
CA GLU A 379 44.83 -54.70 6.21
C GLU A 379 44.96 -54.76 4.67
N GLN A 380 46.14 -54.37 4.14
CA GLN A 380 47.27 -55.26 3.81
C GLN A 380 48.48 -54.49 3.28
#